data_AF-A0A353V951-F1
#
_entry.id   AF-A0A353V951-F1
#
_cell.length_a   1.000
_cell.length_b   1.000
_cell.length_c   1.000
_cell.angle_alpha   90.00
_cell.angle_beta   90.00
_cell.angle_gamma   90.00
#
_symmetry.space_group_name_H-M   'P 1'
#
loop_
_entity.id
_entity.type
_entity.pdbx_description
1 polymer ?
#
loop_
_entity_poly.entity_id
_entity_poly.type
_entity_poly.pdbx_seq_one_letter_code
_entity_poly.pdbx_strand_id
1 'polypeptide(L)'
;MAKPRRGDTLELTIDDLAFGGEGVGRVDGYVVFVRGGVPGDRLRVRLVEARSRFGRAAVEAVMTPAPGRVEAPCPYFGACGGCRLQ
;
A
#
# COMPACT_ATOMS: atom_id res chain seq x y z
N MET A 1 -4.37 -10.65 19.98
CA MET A 1 -4.44 -10.74 18.51
C MET A 1 -3.09 -11.17 17.96
N ALA A 2 -3.07 -12.06 16.96
CA ALA A 2 -1.83 -12.60 16.40
C ALA A 2 -1.12 -11.52 15.56
N LYS A 3 0.16 -11.32 15.82
CA LYS A 3 1.00 -10.45 14.99
C LYS A 3 0.97 -10.97 13.54
N PRO A 4 0.71 -10.12 12.54
CA PRO A 4 0.68 -10.55 11.15
C PRO A 4 2.02 -11.15 10.74
N ARG A 5 1.99 -12.30 10.05
CA ARG A 5 3.16 -12.99 9.55
C ARG A 5 3.33 -12.74 8.05
N ARG A 6 4.55 -12.96 7.57
CA ARG A 6 4.82 -12.93 6.13
C ARG A 6 3.93 -13.97 5.43
N GLY A 7 3.26 -13.56 4.37
CA GLY A 7 2.34 -14.38 3.61
C GLY A 7 0.87 -14.18 3.98
N ASP A 8 0.58 -13.56 5.13
CA ASP A 8 -0.79 -13.25 5.55
C ASP A 8 -1.39 -12.18 4.64
N THR A 9 -2.66 -12.38 4.29
CA THR A 9 -3.46 -11.41 3.57
C THR A 9 -4.25 -10.57 4.57
N LEU A 10 -4.15 -9.25 4.44
CA LEU A 10 -4.80 -8.26 5.28
C LEU A 10 -5.65 -7.34 4.42
N GLU A 11 -6.75 -6.85 4.97
CA GLU A 11 -7.53 -5.78 4.35
C GLU A 11 -7.29 -4.50 5.11
N LEU A 12 -6.90 -3.45 4.39
CA LEU A 12 -6.66 -2.15 5.00
C LEU A 12 -7.02 -1.02 4.05
N THR A 13 -7.35 0.12 4.63
CA THR A 13 -7.55 1.35 3.90
C THR A 13 -6.24 2.12 3.95
N ILE A 14 -5.83 2.66 2.82
CA ILE A 14 -4.66 3.54 2.77
C ILE A 14 -5.08 4.89 3.34
N ASP A 15 -4.44 5.29 4.43
CA ASP A 15 -4.70 6.56 5.10
C ASP A 15 -3.90 7.69 4.46
N ASP A 16 -2.66 7.43 4.06
CA ASP A 16 -1.72 8.45 3.57
C ASP A 16 -0.65 7.86 2.62
N LEU A 17 0.20 8.69 2.04
CA LEU A 17 1.36 8.30 1.24
C LEU A 17 2.67 8.54 2.00
N ALA A 18 3.52 7.52 2.03
CA ALA A 18 4.90 7.65 2.49
C ALA A 18 5.79 8.31 1.44
N PHE A 19 6.90 8.89 1.93
CA PHE A 19 7.98 9.42 1.10
C PHE A 19 8.54 8.34 0.18
N GLY A 20 8.22 8.39 -1.12
CA GLY A 20 8.56 7.36 -2.09
C GLY A 20 7.39 6.83 -2.91
N GLY A 21 6.16 7.27 -2.65
CA GLY A 21 4.97 6.88 -3.42
C GLY A 21 4.38 5.53 -2.98
N GLU A 22 4.70 5.09 -1.76
CA GLU A 22 4.07 3.92 -1.14
C GLU A 22 2.87 4.36 -0.30
N GLY A 23 1.75 3.68 -0.41
CA GLY A 23 0.60 3.89 0.47
C GLY A 23 0.90 3.41 1.87
N VAL A 24 0.41 4.12 2.87
CA VAL A 24 0.49 3.75 4.27
C VAL A 24 -0.91 3.55 4.79
N GLY A 25 -1.15 2.40 5.42
CA GLY A 25 -2.35 2.21 6.22
C GLY A 25 -2.02 1.52 7.53
N ARG A 26 -2.96 1.58 8.47
CA ARG A 26 -2.81 0.96 9.79
C ARG A 26 -3.86 -0.14 9.99
N VAL A 27 -3.40 -1.27 10.50
CA VAL A 27 -4.26 -2.38 10.92
C VAL A 27 -4.00 -2.62 12.40
N ASP A 28 -4.99 -2.35 13.26
CA ASP A 28 -4.89 -2.55 14.72
C ASP A 28 -3.61 -1.93 15.35
N GLY A 29 -3.22 -0.74 14.88
CA GLY A 29 -2.02 -0.03 15.34
C GLY A 29 -0.70 -0.50 14.70
N TYR A 30 -0.74 -1.50 13.82
CA TYR A 30 0.40 -1.95 13.04
C TYR A 30 0.47 -1.20 11.71
N VAL A 31 1.59 -0.53 11.45
CA VAL A 31 1.80 0.25 10.22
C VAL A 31 2.16 -0.70 9.08
N VAL A 32 1.41 -0.64 7.98
CA VAL A 32 1.67 -1.43 6.77
C VAL A 32 1.91 -0.49 5.60
N PHE A 33 3.08 -0.65 4.98
CA PHE A 33 3.45 0.03 3.75
C PHE A 33 3.02 -0.83 2.56
N VAL A 34 2.29 -0.22 1.64
CA VAL A 34 1.66 -0.86 0.49
C VAL A 34 2.12 -0.17 -0.78
N ARG A 35 2.92 -0.86 -1.59
CA ARG A 35 3.42 -0.29 -2.85
C ARG A 35 2.26 -0.14 -3.85
N GLY A 36 2.05 1.07 -4.37
CA GLY A 36 0.94 1.38 -5.28
C GLY A 36 -0.42 1.57 -4.60
N GLY A 37 -0.45 1.72 -3.28
CA GLY A 37 -1.65 2.11 -2.55
C GLY A 37 -1.90 3.62 -2.62
N VAL A 38 -3.12 4.02 -2.98
CA VAL A 38 -3.54 5.42 -3.05
C VAL A 38 -4.38 5.76 -1.82
N PRO A 39 -4.21 6.93 -1.17
CA PRO A 39 -5.03 7.34 -0.03
C PRO A 39 -6.52 7.27 -0.35
N GLY A 40 -7.27 6.61 0.53
CA GLY A 40 -8.70 6.31 0.35
C GLY A 40 -8.98 4.97 -0.36
N ASP A 41 -7.98 4.30 -0.95
CA ASP A 41 -8.18 2.96 -1.50
C ASP A 41 -8.35 1.96 -0.37
N ARG A 42 -9.38 1.11 -0.48
CA ARG A 42 -9.50 -0.09 0.33
C ARG A 42 -8.90 -1.25 -0.45
N LEU A 43 -7.79 -1.78 0.05
CA LEU A 43 -6.99 -2.78 -0.63
C LEU A 43 -6.91 -4.05 0.20
N ARG A 44 -7.01 -5.19 -0.48
CA ARG A 44 -6.56 -6.47 0.04
C ARG A 44 -5.09 -6.61 -0.32
N VAL A 45 -4.24 -6.74 0.69
CA VAL A 45 -2.79 -6.75 0.55
C VAL A 45 -2.19 -7.99 1.18
N ARG A 46 -1.11 -8.50 0.60
CA ARG A 46 -0.38 -9.63 1.12
C ARG A 46 0.94 -9.18 1.72
N LEU A 47 1.18 -9.51 2.98
CA LEU A 47 2.43 -9.20 3.67
C LEU A 47 3.60 -9.90 3.01
N VAL A 48 4.47 -9.14 2.37
CA VAL A 48 5.75 -9.63 1.84
C VAL A 48 6.83 -9.61 2.91
N GLU A 49 6.70 -8.73 3.90
CA GLU A 49 7.63 -8.60 5.02
C GLU A 49 6.92 -8.11 6.27
N ALA A 50 7.20 -8.74 7.41
CA ALA A 50 6.67 -8.34 8.71
C ALA A 50 7.82 -8.06 9.68
N ARG A 51 7.96 -6.81 10.15
CA ARG A 51 8.93 -6.43 11.18
C ARG A 51 8.23 -6.26 12.52
N SER A 52 8.95 -5.80 13.54
CA SER A 52 8.37 -5.55 14.87
C SER A 52 7.48 -4.31 14.92
N ARG A 53 7.80 -3.27 14.14
CA ARG A 53 7.11 -1.97 14.17
C ARG A 53 6.28 -1.67 12.92
N PHE A 54 6.59 -2.31 11.80
CA PHE A 54 5.90 -2.09 10.52
C PHE A 54 5.96 -3.33 9.63
N GLY A 55 5.04 -3.44 8.69
CA GLY A 55 5.04 -4.45 7.64
C GLY A 55 5.14 -3.81 6.25
N ARG A 56 5.63 -4.56 5.28
CA ARG A 56 5.49 -4.24 3.86
C ARG A 56 4.56 -5.27 3.24
N ALA A 57 3.61 -4.80 2.46
CA ALA A 57 2.64 -5.63 1.77
C ALA A 57 2.54 -5.22 0.30
N ALA A 58 2.22 -6.19 -0.55
CA ALA A 58 1.91 -5.96 -1.95
C ALA A 58 0.39 -5.98 -2.15
N VAL A 59 -0.13 -5.13 -3.03
CA VAL A 59 -1.55 -5.13 -3.38
C VAL A 59 -1.90 -6.45 -4.07
N GLU A 60 -2.84 -7.18 -3.49
CA GLU A 60 -3.38 -8.42 -4.05
C GLU A 60 -4.67 -8.13 -4.83
N ALA A 61 -5.56 -7.30 -4.28
CA ALA A 61 -6.76 -6.83 -4.95
C ALA A 61 -7.20 -5.44 -4.46
N VAL A 62 -7.77 -4.64 -5.35
CA VAL A 62 -8.45 -3.38 -5.00
C VAL A 62 -9.90 -3.70 -4.69
N MET A 63 -10.31 -3.56 -3.42
CA MET A 63 -11.69 -3.81 -2.99
C MET A 63 -12.58 -2.61 -3.26
N THR A 64 -12.06 -1.41 -2.98
CA THR A 64 -12.76 -0.15 -3.24
C THR A 64 -11.73 0.88 -3.66
N PRO A 65 -11.73 1.33 -4.93
CA PRO A 65 -10.87 2.41 -5.35
C PRO A 65 -11.34 3.74 -4.72
N ALA A 66 -10.39 4.60 -4.37
CA ALA A 66 -10.64 5.94 -3.90
C ALA A 66 -11.32 6.74 -5.02
N PRO A 67 -12.28 7.62 -4.70
CA PRO A 67 -12.99 8.44 -5.69
C PRO A 67 -12.08 9.41 -6.47
N GLY A 68 -10.82 9.59 -6.05
CA GLY A 68 -9.79 10.36 -6.75
C GLY A 68 -8.67 9.53 -7.36
N ARG A 69 -8.83 8.19 -7.48
CA ARG A 69 -7.82 7.31 -8.06
C ARG A 69 -7.69 7.58 -9.55
N VAL A 70 -6.77 8.47 -9.90
CA VAL A 70 -6.27 8.60 -11.27
C VAL A 70 -5.32 7.43 -11.49
N GLU A 71 -5.65 6.50 -12.38
CA GLU A 71 -4.67 5.53 -12.88
C GLU A 71 -3.48 6.31 -13.45
N ALA A 72 -2.27 6.06 -12.93
CA ALA A 72 -1.09 6.74 -13.42
C ALA A 72 -1.03 6.56 -14.96
N PRO A 73 -1.09 7.65 -15.76
CA PRO A 73 -1.22 7.56 -17.22
C PRO A 73 0.04 7.02 -17.92
N CYS A 74 1.06 6.62 -17.14
CA CYS A 74 2.38 6.29 -17.65
C CYS A 74 2.70 4.79 -17.49
N PRO A 75 2.84 4.03 -18.59
CA PRO A 75 3.24 2.62 -18.55
C PRO A 75 4.68 2.37 -18.06
N TYR A 76 5.45 3.44 -17.76
CA TYR A 76 6.83 3.37 -17.26
C TYR A 76 6.99 3.81 -15.80
N PHE A 77 5.88 4.04 -15.09
CA PHE A 77 5.93 4.44 -13.68
C PHE A 77 6.51 3.29 -12.84
N GLY A 78 7.76 3.46 -12.41
CA GLY A 78 8.56 2.43 -11.72
C GLY A 78 9.91 2.10 -12.36
N ALA A 79 10.12 2.44 -13.64
CA ALA A 79 11.38 2.20 -14.37
C ALA A 79 12.13 3.50 -14.72
N CYS A 80 11.42 4.60 -14.96
CA CYS A 80 12.03 5.90 -15.22
C CYS A 80 12.07 6.71 -13.92
N GLY A 81 13.26 6.99 -13.39
CA GLY A 81 13.47 7.85 -12.22
C GLY A 81 13.13 9.34 -12.42
N GLY A 82 12.32 9.68 -13.42
CA GLY A 82 12.04 11.06 -13.84
C GLY A 82 10.87 11.74 -13.14
N CYS A 83 9.83 11.01 -12.74
CA CYS A 83 8.60 11.61 -12.20
C CYS A 83 8.33 11.10 -10.79
N ARG A 84 8.89 11.82 -9.81
CA ARG A 84 8.75 11.49 -8.39
C ARG A 84 7.46 12.06 -7.77
N LEU A 85 6.85 13.07 -8.39
CA LEU A 85 5.64 13.75 -7.91
C LEU A 85 4.94 14.45 -9.09
N GLN A 86 3.88 13.85 -9.64
CA GLN A 86 2.73 14.57 -10.20
C GLN A 86 1.55 13.63 -10.40
#